data_AF-X1LRT8-F1
#
_entry.id   AF-X1LRT8-F1
#
_cell.length_a   1.000
_cell.length_b   1.000
_cell.length_c   1.000
_cell.angle_alpha   90.00
_cell.angle_beta   90.00
_cell.angle_gamma   90.00
#
_symmetry.space_group_name_H-M   'P 1'
#
loop_
_entity.id
_entity.type
_entity.pdbx_description
1 polymer ?
#
loop_
_entity_poly.entity_id
_entity_poly.type
_entity_poly.pdbx_seq_one_letter_code
_entity_poly.pdbx_strand_id
1 'polypeptide(L)'
;MSKNILKIIVIFVIGMVGGIFADQILWPYFAEGPFFYNQLANFPVSISETKEITIQENVALQEAVEKVEKAVVGVKTKLKSGKILSGSGLIVTSDGLIVTLAELVPRGEDFVFFVDGKTPNWQILKRDVKNNLALIKVEERDLVTVGFAQHEL
;
A
#
# COMPACT_ATOMS: atom_id res chain seq x y z
N MET A 1 -57.53 57.93 5.72
CA MET A 1 -56.65 57.00 6.47
C MET A 1 -57.29 55.63 6.73
N SER A 2 -58.50 55.55 7.32
CA SER A 2 -59.17 54.27 7.68
C SER A 2 -59.30 53.23 6.54
N LYS A 3 -59.58 53.64 5.30
CA LYS A 3 -59.74 52.71 4.15
C LYS A 3 -58.45 51.99 3.74
N ASN A 4 -57.28 52.59 3.97
CA ASN A 4 -55.98 51.97 3.63
C ASN A 4 -55.56 50.95 4.69
N ILE A 5 -55.84 51.24 5.96
CA ILE A 5 -55.62 50.31 7.07
C ILE A 5 -56.50 49.07 6.95
N LEU A 6 -57.78 49.24 6.56
CA LEU A 6 -58.68 48.11 6.30
C LEU A 6 -58.14 47.19 5.17
N LYS A 7 -57.61 47.78 4.08
CA LYS A 7 -57.00 47.00 2.98
C LYS A 7 -55.79 46.19 3.45
N ILE A 8 -54.94 46.78 4.28
CA ILE A 8 -53.75 46.10 4.82
C ILE A 8 -54.17 44.92 5.72
N ILE A 9 -55.17 45.10 6.58
CA ILE A 9 -55.69 44.03 7.45
C ILE A 9 -56.27 42.89 6.60
N VAL A 10 -57.02 43.18 5.55
CA VAL A 10 -57.59 42.14 4.67
C VAL A 10 -56.50 41.34 3.96
N ILE A 11 -55.46 42.00 3.43
CA ILE A 11 -54.32 41.32 2.80
C ILE A 11 -53.58 40.43 3.81
N PHE A 12 -53.43 40.91 5.05
CA PHE A 12 -52.76 40.16 6.11
C PHE A 12 -53.54 38.90 6.51
N VAL A 13 -54.86 39.00 6.65
CA VAL A 13 -55.73 37.86 6.97
C VAL A 13 -55.73 36.83 5.83
N ILE A 14 -55.78 37.28 4.58
CA ILE A 14 -55.68 36.37 3.41
C ILE A 14 -54.31 35.67 3.39
N GLY A 15 -53.22 36.37 3.71
CA GLY A 15 -51.89 35.78 3.82
C GLY A 15 -51.79 34.73 4.92
N MET A 16 -52.36 34.99 6.10
CA MET A 16 -52.40 34.02 7.20
C MET A 16 -53.22 32.77 6.83
N VAL A 17 -54.40 32.95 6.25
CA VAL A 17 -55.24 31.82 5.83
C VAL A 17 -54.55 31.03 4.71
N GLY A 18 -53.91 31.72 3.76
CA GLY A 18 -53.13 31.08 2.70
C GLY A 18 -51.93 30.27 3.22
N GLY A 19 -51.22 30.80 4.22
CA GLY A 19 -50.10 30.09 4.86
C GLY A 19 -50.55 28.81 5.58
N ILE A 20 -51.62 28.88 6.36
CA ILE A 20 -52.18 27.71 7.06
C ILE A 20 -52.72 26.68 6.06
N PHE A 21 -53.39 27.14 5.01
CA PHE A 21 -53.88 26.26 3.94
C PHE A 21 -52.73 25.55 3.20
N ALA A 22 -51.62 26.26 2.95
CA ALA A 22 -50.46 25.66 2.32
C ALA A 22 -49.79 24.59 3.21
N ASP A 23 -49.68 24.85 4.51
CA ASP A 23 -49.06 23.92 5.46
C ASP A 23 -49.94 22.69 5.77
N GLN A 24 -51.24 22.88 6.02
CA GLN A 24 -52.12 21.78 6.44
C GLN A 24 -52.72 20.96 5.29
N ILE A 25 -52.89 21.54 4.10
CA ILE A 25 -53.60 20.88 2.99
C ILE A 25 -52.68 20.63 1.81
N LEU A 26 -51.94 21.65 1.35
CA LEU A 26 -51.07 21.47 0.18
C LEU A 26 -49.84 20.64 0.52
N TRP A 27 -49.11 20.95 1.59
CA TRP A 27 -47.87 20.26 1.95
C TRP A 27 -48.03 18.74 2.14
N PRO A 28 -48.99 18.22 2.93
CA PRO A 28 -49.17 16.77 3.05
C PRO A 28 -49.59 16.12 1.72
N TYR A 29 -50.43 16.77 0.92
CA TYR A 29 -50.84 16.24 -0.39
C TYR A 29 -49.68 16.13 -1.39
N PHE A 30 -48.75 17.09 -1.37
CA PHE A 30 -47.58 17.08 -2.27
C PHE A 30 -46.41 16.25 -1.74
N ALA A 31 -46.10 16.32 -0.44
CA ALA A 31 -44.96 15.63 0.16
C ALA A 31 -45.21 14.11 0.34
N GLU A 32 -46.45 13.71 0.64
CA GLU A 32 -46.83 12.31 0.82
C GLU A 32 -47.35 11.66 -0.48
N GLY A 33 -47.49 12.46 -1.55
CA GLY A 33 -47.87 11.95 -2.86
C GLY A 33 -46.82 11.02 -3.45
N PRO A 34 -47.20 9.89 -4.08
CA PRO A 34 -46.29 8.89 -4.64
C PRO A 34 -45.35 9.42 -5.74
N PHE A 35 -45.58 10.64 -6.23
CA PHE A 35 -44.76 11.28 -7.25
C PHE A 35 -43.42 11.81 -6.72
N PHE A 36 -43.39 12.44 -5.53
CA PHE A 36 -42.19 13.08 -5.00
C PHE A 36 -41.31 12.13 -4.18
N TYR A 37 -41.90 11.18 -3.44
CA TYR A 37 -41.15 10.17 -2.68
C TYR A 37 -40.24 9.33 -3.59
N ASN A 38 -40.75 8.97 -4.77
CA ASN A 38 -40.00 8.21 -5.77
C ASN A 38 -38.89 9.01 -6.45
N GLN A 39 -38.91 10.35 -6.44
CA GLN A 39 -37.80 11.15 -6.98
C GLN A 39 -36.70 11.39 -5.95
N LEU A 40 -37.06 11.58 -4.67
CA LEU A 40 -36.09 11.77 -3.59
C LEU A 40 -35.37 10.47 -3.21
N ALA A 41 -36.04 9.31 -3.32
CA ALA A 41 -35.42 8.01 -3.06
C ALA A 41 -34.46 7.54 -4.16
N ASN A 42 -34.50 8.17 -5.35
CA ASN A 42 -33.74 7.77 -6.53
C ASN A 42 -32.49 8.63 -6.78
N PHE A 43 -32.05 9.47 -5.83
CA PHE A 43 -30.72 10.09 -5.95
C PHE A 43 -29.66 9.00 -5.74
N PRO A 44 -28.82 8.68 -6.75
CA PRO A 44 -27.74 7.73 -6.55
C PRO A 44 -26.72 8.39 -5.61
N VAL A 45 -26.73 7.98 -4.35
CA VAL A 45 -25.66 8.31 -3.42
C VAL A 45 -24.42 7.59 -3.94
N SER A 46 -23.55 8.32 -4.65
CA SER A 46 -22.26 7.80 -5.09
C SER A 46 -21.38 7.66 -3.85
N ILE A 47 -21.50 6.53 -3.16
CA ILE A 47 -20.59 6.15 -2.09
C ILE A 47 -19.25 5.82 -2.77
N SER A 48 -18.37 6.82 -2.89
CA SER A 48 -16.96 6.53 -3.08
C SER A 48 -16.48 5.89 -1.79
N GLU A 49 -16.37 4.55 -1.77
CA GLU A 49 -15.67 3.83 -0.71
C GLU A 49 -14.23 4.33 -0.68
N THR A 50 -13.94 5.28 0.21
CA THR A 50 -12.57 5.60 0.57
C THR A 50 -12.07 4.40 1.36
N LYS A 51 -11.28 3.54 0.71
CA LYS A 51 -10.48 2.53 1.44
C LYS A 51 -9.44 3.27 2.27
N GLU A 52 -9.81 3.59 3.50
CA GLU A 52 -8.87 4.04 4.52
C GLU A 52 -8.05 2.82 4.96
N ILE A 53 -6.85 2.70 4.40
CA ILE A 53 -5.90 1.67 4.84
C ILE A 53 -5.23 2.22 6.09
N THR A 54 -5.77 1.88 7.27
CA THR A 54 -5.10 2.15 8.54
C THR A 54 -3.92 1.18 8.67
N ILE A 55 -2.76 1.59 8.17
CA ILE A 55 -1.52 0.79 8.26
C ILE A 55 -1.00 0.89 9.70
N GLN A 56 -1.16 -0.19 10.46
CA GLN A 56 -0.47 -0.35 11.74
C GLN A 56 1.00 -0.69 11.46
N GLU A 57 1.94 0.01 12.08
CA GLU A 57 3.39 -0.10 11.83
C GLU A 57 3.91 -1.55 11.86
N ASN A 58 3.43 -2.35 12.81
CA ASN A 58 3.80 -3.76 12.94
C ASN A 58 3.43 -4.59 11.70
N VAL A 59 2.29 -4.28 11.06
CA VAL A 59 1.82 -4.98 9.85
C VAL A 59 2.68 -4.58 8.65
N ALA A 60 3.01 -3.29 8.52
CA ALA A 60 3.86 -2.81 7.44
C ALA A 60 5.25 -3.45 7.45
N LEU A 61 5.85 -3.57 8.63
CA LEU A 61 7.15 -4.22 8.80
C LEU A 61 7.08 -5.70 8.47
N GLN A 62 6.04 -6.41 8.95
CA GLN A 62 5.86 -7.82 8.64
C GLN A 62 5.71 -8.05 7.13
N GLU A 63 4.85 -7.28 6.46
CA GLU A 63 4.67 -7.37 5.00
C GLU A 63 5.96 -7.04 4.23
N ALA A 64 6.75 -6.07 4.70
CA ALA A 64 8.03 -5.73 4.08
C ALA A 64 9.02 -6.89 4.21
N VAL A 65 9.10 -7.54 5.37
CA VAL A 65 9.94 -8.72 5.59
C VAL A 65 9.49 -9.88 4.70
N GLU A 66 8.19 -10.20 4.67
CA GLU A 66 7.63 -11.28 3.83
C GLU A 66 7.92 -11.07 2.34
N LYS A 67 7.94 -9.82 1.87
CA LYS A 67 8.27 -9.50 0.47
C LYS A 67 9.76 -9.64 0.15
N VAL A 68 10.64 -9.40 1.12
CA VAL A 68 12.09 -9.31 0.89
C VAL A 68 12.82 -10.60 1.27
N GLU A 69 12.29 -11.41 2.19
CA GLU A 69 12.98 -12.59 2.74
C GLU A 69 13.50 -13.54 1.67
N LYS A 70 12.75 -13.76 0.58
CA LYS A 70 13.11 -14.68 -0.51
C LYS A 70 14.21 -14.13 -1.42
N ALA A 71 14.48 -12.83 -1.38
CA ALA A 71 15.56 -12.20 -2.11
C ALA A 71 16.87 -12.15 -1.29
N VAL A 72 16.84 -12.56 -0.02
CA VAL A 72 18.03 -12.62 0.85
C VAL A 72 18.58 -14.04 0.87
N VAL A 73 19.90 -14.16 0.75
CA VAL A 73 20.59 -15.46 0.79
C VAL A 73 21.48 -15.54 2.02
N GLY A 74 21.64 -16.74 2.57
CA GLY A 74 22.62 -17.01 3.61
C GLY A 74 24.00 -17.28 3.00
N VAL A 75 25.06 -16.80 3.64
CA VAL A 75 26.44 -17.09 3.25
C VAL A 75 27.17 -17.62 4.48
N LYS A 76 27.82 -18.77 4.34
CA LYS A 76 28.63 -19.37 5.39
C LYS A 76 29.99 -19.77 4.85
N THR A 77 31.03 -19.39 5.57
CA THR A 77 32.41 -19.58 5.15
C THR A 77 33.20 -20.23 6.25
N LYS A 78 33.87 -21.33 5.91
CA LYS A 78 34.77 -22.04 6.81
C LYS A 78 36.19 -21.65 6.45
N LEU A 79 36.82 -20.90 7.34
CA LEU A 79 38.23 -20.54 7.19
C LEU A 79 39.11 -21.75 7.51
N LYS A 80 40.29 -21.83 6.90
CA LYS A 80 41.34 -22.83 7.21
C LYS A 80 41.75 -22.83 8.68
N SER A 81 41.61 -21.70 9.37
CA SER A 81 41.84 -21.59 10.82
C SER A 81 40.78 -22.31 11.66
N GLY A 82 39.70 -22.82 11.04
CA GLY A 82 38.56 -23.44 11.72
C GLY A 82 37.46 -22.46 12.12
N LYS A 83 37.69 -21.15 12.01
CA LYS A 83 36.68 -20.12 12.28
C LYS A 83 35.60 -20.13 11.20
N ILE A 84 34.35 -19.97 11.62
CA ILE A 84 33.19 -19.86 10.73
C ILE A 84 32.78 -18.39 10.65
N LEU A 85 32.64 -17.87 9.43
CA LEU A 85 32.00 -16.60 9.15
C LEU A 85 30.60 -16.86 8.61
N SER A 86 29.63 -16.09 9.07
CA SER A 86 28.24 -16.17 8.61
C SER A 86 27.76 -14.76 8.29
N GLY A 87 26.99 -14.63 7.22
CA GLY A 87 26.38 -13.38 6.83
C GLY A 87 25.33 -13.59 5.76
N SER A 88 24.98 -12.52 5.07
CA SER A 88 23.92 -12.53 4.06
C SER A 88 24.41 -12.00 2.72
N GLY A 89 23.66 -12.33 1.68
CA GLY A 89 23.73 -11.70 0.38
C GLY A 89 22.34 -11.31 -0.12
N LEU A 90 22.31 -10.61 -1.23
CA LEU A 90 21.08 -10.17 -1.90
C LEU A 90 21.08 -10.70 -3.33
N ILE A 91 19.97 -11.30 -3.74
CA ILE A 91 19.73 -11.68 -5.13
C ILE A 91 19.39 -10.42 -5.93
N VAL A 92 20.22 -10.14 -6.94
CA VAL A 92 20.13 -8.96 -7.79
C VAL A 92 19.36 -9.24 -9.08
N THR A 93 19.47 -10.47 -9.60
CA THR A 93 18.77 -10.87 -10.83
C THR A 93 18.13 -12.24 -10.69
N SER A 94 16.98 -12.42 -11.35
CA SER A 94 16.21 -13.66 -11.31
C SER A 94 16.94 -14.86 -11.93
N ASP A 95 17.98 -14.60 -12.74
CA ASP A 95 18.84 -15.61 -13.33
C ASP A 95 20.04 -15.99 -12.44
N GLY A 96 20.15 -15.48 -11.21
CA GLY A 96 21.13 -15.97 -10.24
C GLY A 96 22.34 -15.07 -9.98
N LEU A 97 22.28 -13.76 -10.22
CA LEU A 97 23.32 -12.87 -9.68
C LEU A 97 23.03 -12.53 -8.22
N ILE A 98 24.06 -12.66 -7.38
CA ILE A 98 24.02 -12.36 -5.95
C ILE A 98 25.15 -11.38 -5.63
N VAL A 99 24.85 -10.40 -4.78
CA VAL A 99 25.85 -9.53 -4.16
C VAL A 99 25.97 -9.84 -2.67
N THR A 100 27.20 -9.90 -2.17
CA THR A 100 27.51 -10.06 -0.75
C THR A 100 28.81 -9.33 -0.41
N LEU A 101 29.27 -9.47 0.83
CA LEU A 101 30.52 -8.88 1.29
C LEU A 101 31.74 -9.67 0.80
N ALA A 102 32.78 -8.98 0.37
CA ALA A 102 34.00 -9.63 -0.11
C ALA A 102 34.72 -10.43 0.99
N GLU A 103 34.65 -9.97 2.24
CA GLU A 103 35.21 -10.67 3.40
C GLU A 103 34.49 -11.99 3.73
N LEU A 104 33.24 -12.15 3.29
CA LEU A 104 32.51 -13.42 3.42
C LEU A 104 32.98 -14.44 2.39
N VAL A 105 33.56 -14.03 1.26
CA VAL A 105 34.05 -14.95 0.21
C VAL A 105 35.54 -14.79 -0.09
N PRO A 106 36.42 -14.91 0.93
CA PRO A 106 37.86 -14.77 0.77
C PRO A 106 38.42 -15.83 -0.18
N ARG A 107 39.59 -15.55 -0.76
CA ARG A 107 40.22 -16.47 -1.72
C ARG A 107 40.75 -17.71 -1.01
N GLY A 108 40.50 -18.88 -1.62
CA GLY A 108 41.09 -20.14 -1.17
C GLY A 108 40.49 -20.72 0.11
N GLU A 109 39.28 -20.26 0.47
CA GLU A 109 38.47 -20.76 1.59
C GLU A 109 37.20 -21.42 1.05
N ASP A 110 36.55 -22.25 1.87
CA ASP A 110 35.33 -22.96 1.50
C ASP A 110 34.10 -22.15 1.93
N PHE A 111 33.20 -21.89 1.00
CA PHE A 111 31.95 -21.16 1.28
C PHE A 111 30.74 -21.78 0.60
N VAL A 112 29.61 -21.64 1.29
CA VAL A 112 28.31 -22.20 0.91
C VAL A 112 27.29 -21.07 0.90
N PHE A 113 26.51 -21.01 -0.18
CA PHE A 113 25.35 -20.13 -0.30
C PHE A 113 24.09 -20.92 -0.01
N PHE A 114 23.20 -20.33 0.78
CA PHE A 114 21.88 -20.87 1.08
C PHE A 114 20.84 -20.00 0.37
N VAL A 115 20.24 -20.55 -0.68
CA VAL A 115 19.22 -19.89 -1.51
C VAL A 115 17.94 -20.71 -1.39
N ASP A 116 16.92 -20.16 -0.75
CA ASP A 116 15.63 -20.84 -0.52
C ASP A 116 15.78 -22.26 0.07
N GLY A 117 16.65 -22.38 1.09
CA GLY A 117 16.96 -23.66 1.75
C GLY A 117 17.84 -24.62 0.96
N LYS A 118 18.22 -24.29 -0.28
CA LYS A 118 19.12 -25.08 -1.15
C LYS A 118 20.53 -24.52 -1.14
N THR A 119 21.49 -25.35 -1.58
CA THR A 119 22.89 -24.96 -1.75
C THR A 119 23.30 -25.13 -3.22
N PRO A 120 22.97 -24.16 -4.10
CA PRO A 120 23.25 -24.28 -5.52
C PRO A 120 24.75 -24.15 -5.80
N ASN A 121 25.17 -24.66 -6.96
CA ASN A 121 26.50 -24.39 -7.49
C ASN A 121 26.67 -22.89 -7.73
N TRP A 122 27.91 -22.41 -7.58
CA TRP A 122 28.21 -21.00 -7.68
C TRP A 122 29.57 -20.75 -8.34
N GLN A 123 29.71 -19.54 -8.87
CA GLN A 123 30.95 -18.99 -9.40
C GLN A 123 31.11 -17.55 -8.90
N ILE A 124 32.31 -17.21 -8.42
CA ILE A 124 32.63 -15.81 -8.11
C ILE A 124 33.00 -15.09 -9.41
N LEU A 125 32.19 -14.10 -9.78
CA LEU A 125 32.43 -13.28 -10.98
C LEU A 125 33.42 -12.16 -10.70
N LYS A 126 33.28 -11.48 -9.56
CA LYS A 126 34.14 -10.35 -9.18
C LYS A 126 34.23 -10.21 -7.67
N ARG A 127 35.39 -9.75 -7.20
CA ARG A 127 35.60 -9.29 -5.82
C ARG A 127 36.21 -7.89 -5.87
N ASP A 128 35.57 -6.96 -5.20
CA ASP A 128 36.06 -5.63 -4.93
C ASP A 128 36.41 -5.51 -3.45
N VAL A 129 37.69 -5.74 -3.13
CA VAL A 129 38.19 -5.69 -1.75
C VAL A 129 38.17 -4.25 -1.23
N LYS A 130 38.30 -3.25 -2.11
CA LYS A 130 38.32 -1.83 -1.69
C LYS A 130 36.97 -1.40 -1.13
N ASN A 131 35.88 -1.83 -1.77
CA ASN A 131 34.51 -1.52 -1.35
C ASN A 131 33.85 -2.64 -0.53
N ASN A 132 34.59 -3.72 -0.22
CA ASN A 132 34.10 -4.93 0.45
C ASN A 132 32.86 -5.57 -0.22
N LEU A 133 32.85 -5.65 -1.56
CA LEU A 133 31.75 -6.24 -2.32
C LEU A 133 32.21 -7.43 -3.15
N ALA A 134 31.37 -8.45 -3.27
CA ALA A 134 31.56 -9.57 -4.17
C ALA A 134 30.30 -9.85 -4.99
N LEU A 135 30.51 -10.15 -6.27
CA LEU A 135 29.47 -10.55 -7.20
C LEU A 135 29.61 -12.05 -7.52
N ILE A 136 28.52 -12.77 -7.35
CA ILE A 136 28.44 -14.22 -7.45
C ILE A 136 27.36 -14.59 -8.46
N LYS A 137 27.63 -15.62 -9.25
CA LYS A 137 26.64 -16.29 -10.09
C LYS A 137 26.27 -17.62 -9.43
N VAL A 138 25.00 -17.89 -9.24
CA VAL A 138 24.48 -19.22 -8.88
C VAL A 138 23.80 -19.88 -10.07
N GLU A 139 23.82 -21.20 -10.12
CA GLU A 139 23.17 -22.00 -11.16
C GLU A 139 21.68 -22.23 -10.83
N GLU A 140 20.92 -21.16 -10.67
CA GLU A 140 19.48 -21.18 -10.38
C GLU A 140 18.73 -20.19 -11.28
N ARG A 141 17.43 -20.41 -11.47
CA ARG A 141 16.55 -19.56 -12.28
C ARG A 141 15.28 -19.22 -11.51
N ASP A 142 14.55 -18.24 -12.02
CA ASP A 142 13.25 -17.82 -11.47
C ASP A 142 13.35 -17.40 -9.99
N LEU A 143 14.50 -16.86 -9.59
CA LEU A 143 14.72 -16.37 -8.24
C LEU A 143 13.93 -15.08 -7.98
N VAL A 144 13.44 -14.94 -6.74
CA VAL A 144 12.79 -13.71 -6.28
C VAL A 144 13.85 -12.63 -6.09
N THR A 145 13.59 -11.45 -6.65
CA THR A 145 14.45 -10.28 -6.55
C THR A 145 13.68 -9.08 -6.03
N VAL A 146 14.40 -8.13 -5.45
CA VAL A 146 13.86 -6.83 -5.04
C VAL A 146 14.58 -5.71 -5.78
N GLY A 147 13.85 -4.65 -6.10
CA GLY A 147 14.45 -3.46 -6.73
C GLY A 147 15.32 -2.69 -5.75
N PHE A 148 16.36 -2.03 -6.27
CA PHE A 148 17.08 -1.03 -5.49
C PHE A 148 16.27 0.25 -5.39
N ALA A 149 16.20 0.82 -4.19
CA ALA A 149 15.62 2.15 -4.01
C ALA A 149 16.46 3.19 -4.78
N GLN A 150 15.79 4.15 -5.41
CA GLN A 150 16.47 5.35 -5.86
C GLN A 150 16.89 6.15 -4.64
N HIS A 151 18.20 6.33 -4.49
CA HIS A 151 18.75 7.23 -3.50
C HIS A 151 19.01 8.57 -4.20
N GLU A 152 18.08 9.52 -4.02
CA GLU A 152 18.35 10.92 -4.36
C GLU A 152 19.20 11.51 -3.22
N LEU A 153 20.46 11.80 -3.52
CA LEU A 153 21.39 12.55 -2.67
C LEU A 153 21.33 14.04 -3.02
#